data_AF-A0A957AAS3-F1
#
_entry.id   AF-A0A957AAS3-F1
#
_cell.length_a   1.000
_cell.length_b   1.000
_cell.length_c   1.000
_cell.angle_alpha   90.00
_cell.angle_beta   90.00
_cell.angle_gamma   90.00
#
_symmetry.space_group_name_H-M   'P 1'
#
loop_
_entity.id
_entity.type
_entity.pdbx_description
1 polymer ?
#
loop_
_entity_poly.entity_id
_entity_poly.type
_entity_poly.pdbx_seq_one_letter_code
_entity_poly.pdbx_strand_id
1 'polypeptide(L)' 'GRYLLEGGPEGATCTPTSRKPEIQMGIRDLGAVYMGATAFTSLARAGRVEGDRKTLLKADAMFRWEPQPWCPEVF' A
#
# COMPACT_ATOMS: atom_id res chain seq x y z
N GLY A 1 1.41 13.54 4.99
CA GLY A 1 2.76 13.85 4.50
C GLY A 1 2.97 13.22 3.14
N ARG A 2 4.11 13.46 2.49
CA ARG A 2 4.48 12.83 1.22
C ARG A 2 5.80 12.09 1.38
N TYR A 3 5.81 10.84 0.95
CA TYR A 3 6.93 9.94 1.18
C TYR A 3 7.32 9.21 -0.09
N LEU A 4 8.63 9.03 -0.27
CA LEU A 4 9.19 8.09 -1.23
C LEU A 4 9.35 6.76 -0.50
N LEU A 5 8.66 5.73 -1.00
CA LEU A 5 8.78 4.36 -0.53
C LEU A 5 9.59 3.56 -1.54
N GLU A 6 10.74 3.05 -1.11
CA GLU A 6 11.56 2.12 -1.88
C GLU A 6 11.62 0.82 -1.10
N GLY A 7 11.19 -0.28 -1.71
CA GLY A 7 11.09 -1.56 -1.02
C GLY A 7 11.39 -2.73 -1.94
N GLY A 8 11.86 -3.81 -1.33
CA GLY A 8 12.14 -5.09 -1.97
C GLY A 8 12.29 -6.21 -0.94
N PRO A 9 12.65 -7.41 -1.37
CA PRO A 9 12.78 -8.58 -0.48
C PRO A 9 13.76 -8.38 0.69
N GLU A 10 14.80 -7.56 0.48
CA GLU A 10 15.84 -7.29 1.49
C GLU A 10 15.49 -6.15 2.47
N GLY A 11 14.32 -5.52 2.31
CA GLY A 11 13.85 -4.44 3.18
C GLY A 11 13.26 -3.24 2.44
N ALA A 12 12.98 -2.18 3.19
CA ALA A 12 12.37 -0.96 2.66
C ALA A 12 12.87 0.31 3.37
N THR A 13 12.88 1.42 2.63
CA THR A 13 13.14 2.77 3.14
C THR A 13 11.94 3.66 2.84
N CYS A 14 11.67 4.60 3.75
CA CYS A 14 10.58 5.56 3.62
C CYS A 14 11.10 6.93 4.04
N THR A 15 11.20 7.86 3.08
CA THR A 15 11.77 9.19 3.32
C THR A 15 10.81 10.30 2.89
N PRO A 16 10.74 11.43 3.62
CA PRO A 16 9.97 12.59 3.16
C PRO A 16 10.44 13.06 1.78
N THR A 17 9.51 13.44 0.90
CA THR A 17 9.85 13.89 -0.46
C THR A 17 8.94 15.00 -0.96
N SER A 18 9.46 15.83 -1.87
CA SER A 18 8.72 16.85 -2.60
C SER A 18 8.26 16.39 -4.00
N ARG A 19 8.68 15.21 -4.47
CA ARG A 19 8.26 14.62 -5.76
C ARG A 19 6.74 14.55 -5.89
N LYS A 20 6.17 14.60 -7.09
CA LYS A 20 4.71 14.41 -7.26
C LYS A 20 4.30 13.00 -6.76
N PRO A 21 3.21 12.85 -5.98
CA PRO A 21 2.80 11.54 -5.49
C PRO A 21 2.24 10.70 -6.65
N GLU A 22 2.61 9.42 -6.67
CA GLU A 22 2.07 8.44 -7.63
C GLU A 22 0.81 7.74 -7.11
N ILE A 23 0.63 7.73 -5.78
CA ILE A 23 -0.54 7.21 -5.07
C ILE A 23 -0.96 8.22 -3.99
N GLN A 24 -2.26 8.45 -3.83
CA GLN A 24 -2.84 9.25 -2.76
C GLN A 24 -3.93 8.45 -2.04
N MET A 25 -3.95 8.52 -0.70
CA MET A 25 -4.92 7.80 0.13
C MET A 25 -4.98 8.35 1.55
N GLY A 26 -6.01 7.97 2.30
CA GLY A 26 -6.10 8.23 3.74
C GLY A 26 -5.23 7.29 4.57
N ILE A 27 -4.92 7.69 5.81
CA ILE A 27 -4.13 6.87 6.73
C ILE A 27 -4.80 5.54 7.09
N ARG A 28 -6.14 5.51 7.10
CA ARG A 28 -6.92 4.27 7.33
C ARG A 28 -6.75 3.28 6.18
N ASP A 29 -6.67 3.78 4.95
CA ASP A 29 -6.46 2.96 3.76
C ASP A 29 -5.05 2.38 3.73
N LEU A 30 -4.05 3.17 4.15
CA LEU A 30 -2.69 2.68 4.35
C LEU A 30 -2.65 1.53 5.35
N GLY A 31 -3.36 1.66 6.49
CA GLY A 31 -3.48 0.58 7.47
C GLY A 31 -4.10 -0.70 6.90
N ALA A 32 -5.11 -0.56 6.03
CA ALA A 32 -5.79 -1.69 5.41
C ALA A 32 -4.89 -2.49 4.45
N VAL A 33 -4.03 -1.81 3.70
CA VAL A 33 -3.10 -2.47 2.74
C VAL A 33 -1.79 -2.92 3.38
N TYR A 34 -1.46 -2.42 4.57
CA TYR A 34 -0.14 -2.59 5.20
C TYR A 34 0.29 -4.05 5.37
N MET A 35 -0.64 -4.93 5.77
CA MET A 35 -0.37 -6.36 5.97
C MET A 35 -0.52 -7.21 4.70
N GLY A 36 -0.84 -6.60 3.55
CA GLY A 36 -0.89 -7.30 2.27
C GLY A 36 -2.15 -8.14 1.99
N ALA A 37 -3.17 -8.10 2.87
CA ALA A 37 -4.48 -8.74 2.60
C ALA A 37 -5.40 -7.89 1.72
N THR A 38 -5.30 -6.55 1.82
CA THR A 38 -6.10 -5.63 0.99
C THR A 38 -5.26 -5.11 -0.16
N ALA A 39 -5.81 -5.15 -1.38
CA ALA A 39 -5.19 -4.57 -2.57
C ALA A 39 -5.50 -3.08 -2.72
N PHE A 40 -4.52 -2.28 -3.13
CA PHE A 40 -4.66 -0.89 -3.55
C PHE A 40 -5.69 -0.77 -4.67
N THR A 41 -5.69 -1.72 -5.61
CA THR A 41 -6.61 -1.71 -6.73
C THR A 41 -8.07 -1.93 -6.34
N SER A 42 -8.32 -2.72 -5.28
CA SER A 42 -9.67 -2.87 -4.71
C SER A 42 -10.14 -1.58 -4.04
N LEU A 43 -9.27 -0.90 -3.31
CA LEU A 43 -9.60 0.39 -2.69
C LEU A 43 -9.79 1.51 -3.71
N ALA A 44 -9.04 1.49 -4.81
CA ALA A 44 -9.22 2.44 -5.91
C ALA A 44 -10.57 2.27 -6.61
N ARG A 45 -11.02 1.02 -6.83
CA ARG A 45 -12.38 0.73 -7.34
C ARG A 45 -13.48 1.23 -6.40
N ALA A 46 -13.20 1.26 -5.10
CA ALA A 46 -14.09 1.82 -4.09
C ALA A 46 -13.97 3.36 -3.92
N GLY A 47 -13.14 4.03 -4.73
CA GLY A 47 -12.93 5.48 -4.66
C GLY A 47 -12.13 5.96 -3.44
N ARG A 48 -11.42 5.06 -2.74
CA ARG A 48 -10.67 5.36 -1.51
C ARG A 48 -9.18 5.64 -1.74
N VAL A 49 -8.65 5.19 -2.89
CA VAL A 49 -7.24 5.36 -3.28
C VAL A 49 -7.19 5.91 -4.70
N GLU A 50 -6.34 6.91 -4.91
CA GLU A 50 -6.08 7.50 -6.23
C GLU A 50 -4.68 7.14 -6.71
N GLY A 51 -4.55 6.80 -7.99
CA GLY A 51 -3.28 6.50 -8.64
C GLY A 51 -3.50 5.92 -10.03
N ASP A 52 -2.46 5.94 -10.87
CA ASP A 52 -2.52 5.28 -12.17
C ASP A 52 -2.66 3.76 -12.01
N ARG A 53 -3.40 3.11 -12.91
CA ARG A 53 -3.68 1.67 -12.85
C ARG A 53 -2.40 0.83 -12.77
N LYS A 54 -1.36 1.18 -13.53
CA LYS A 54 -0.07 0.46 -13.54
C LYS A 54 0.65 0.62 -12.20
N THR A 55 0.62 1.81 -11.63
CA THR A 55 1.22 2.09 -10.32
C THR A 55 0.50 1.32 -9.21
N LEU A 56 -0.82 1.29 -9.22
CA LEU A 56 -1.61 0.55 -8.22
C LEU A 56 -1.36 -0.97 -8.31
N LEU A 57 -1.24 -1.53 -9.52
CA LEU A 57 -0.86 -2.93 -9.72
C LEU A 57 0.55 -3.24 -9.21
N LYS A 58 1.50 -2.32 -9.40
CA LYS A 58 2.85 -2.45 -8.83
C LYS A 58 2.79 -2.42 -7.30
N ALA A 59 1.99 -1.52 -6.72
CA ALA A 59 1.82 -1.43 -5.26
C ALA A 59 1.18 -2.70 -4.68
N ASP A 60 0.17 -3.28 -5.36
CA ASP A 60 -0.39 -4.58 -4.98
C ASP A 60 0.71 -5.65 -4.89
N ALA A 61 1.58 -5.73 -5.89
CA ALA A 61 2.69 -6.68 -5.89
C ALA A 61 3.75 -6.39 -4.81
N MET A 62 4.02 -5.11 -4.52
CA MET A 62 4.98 -4.70 -3.48
C MET A 62 4.51 -5.03 -2.06
N PHE A 63 3.21 -4.93 -1.78
CA PHE A 63 2.66 -5.12 -0.44
C PHE A 63 2.11 -6.53 -0.20
N ARG A 64 1.83 -7.31 -1.27
CA ARG A 64 1.35 -8.69 -1.12
C ARG A 64 2.44 -9.58 -0.52
N TRP A 65 2.04 -10.43 0.41
CA TRP A 65 2.90 -11.45 1.01
C TRP A 65 2.17 -12.80 1.08
N GLU A 66 2.94 -13.88 1.16
CA GLU A 66 2.48 -15.25 1.39
C GLU A 66 3.23 -15.84 2.59
N PRO A 67 2.53 -16.30 3.65
CA PRO A 67 1.08 -16.44 3.76
C PRO A 67 0.33 -15.11 3.97
N GLN A 68 -0.98 -15.14 3.69
CA GLN A 68 -1.88 -14.04 4.04
C GLN A 68 -1.90 -13.80 5.57
N PRO A 69 -2.04 -12.54 6.01
CA PRO A 69 -2.08 -12.23 7.43
C PRO A 69 -3.33 -12.82 8.09
N TRP A 70 -3.18 -13.30 9.33
CA TRP A 70 -4.25 -13.93 10.10
C TRP A 70 -4.24 -13.42 11.54
N CYS A 71 -5.43 -13.25 12.10
CA CYS A 71 -5.64 -12.90 13.51
C CYS A 71 -6.39 -14.06 14.19
N PRO A 72 -5.72 -14.87 15.03
CA PRO A 72 -6.31 -16.06 15.65
C PRO A 72 -7.25 -15.75 16.82
N GLU A 73 -7.09 -14.59 17.44
CA GLU A 73 -7.75 -14.22 18.69
C GLU A 73 -8.56 -12.94 18.50
N VAL A 74 -9.72 -12.87 19.16
CA VAL A 74 -10.53 -11.67 19.26
C VAL A 74 -10.28 -11.06 20.64
N PHE A 75 -9.87 -9.79 20.67
CA PHE A 75 -9.55 -9.03 21.88
C PHE A 75 -10.46 -7.80 22.03
#